data_AF-A0A6B3GLW6-F1
#
_entry.id   AF-A0A6B3GLW6-F1
#
_cell.length_a   1.000
_cell.length_b   1.000
_cell.length_c   1.000
_cell.angle_alpha   90.00
_cell.angle_beta   90.00
_cell.angle_gamma   90.00
#
_symmetry.space_group_name_H-M   'P 1'
#
loop_
_entity.id
_entity.type
_entity.pdbx_description
1 polymer ?
#
loop_
_entity_poly.entity_id
_entity_poly.type
_entity_poly.pdbx_seq_one_letter_code
_entity_poly.pdbx_strand_id
1 'polypeptide(L)'
;FGGGCLPKDIRAFMARAGELGADQALTFLREVDSINMRRRGHMVELAREAVGGGSFLGTRVAVLGATFKPDSDDVRDSPAL
;
A
#
# COMPACT_ATOMS: atom_id res chain seq x y z
N PHE A 1 3.33 -4.05 1.24
CA PHE A 1 3.66 -4.82 0.04
C PHE A 1 3.15 -4.10 -1.20
N GLY A 2 3.73 -4.48 -2.34
CA GLY A 2 3.35 -4.05 -3.69
C GLY A 2 3.59 -5.20 -4.67
N GLY A 3 3.86 -4.87 -5.92
CA GLY A 3 4.05 -5.83 -6.99
C GLY A 3 2.72 -6.31 -7.59
N GLY A 4 2.81 -7.07 -8.68
CA GLY A 4 1.62 -7.52 -9.42
C GLY A 4 0.81 -8.67 -8.79
N CYS A 5 1.35 -9.36 -7.77
CA CYS A 5 0.76 -10.59 -7.25
C CYS A 5 -0.10 -10.35 -5.99
N LEU A 6 0.52 -10.04 -4.85
CA LEU A 6 -0.18 -10.01 -3.55
C LEU A 6 -1.41 -9.10 -3.50
N PRO A 7 -1.36 -7.82 -3.95
CA PRO A 7 -2.54 -6.96 -3.95
C PRO A 7 -3.66 -7.52 -4.83
N LYS A 8 -3.30 -8.09 -5.98
CA LYS A 8 -4.24 -8.69 -6.94
C LYS A 8 -4.88 -9.94 -6.36
N ASP A 9 -4.08 -10.87 -5.85
CA ASP A 9 -4.53 -12.19 -5.42
C ASP A 9 -5.42 -12.11 -4.19
N ILE A 10 -5.08 -11.23 -3.23
CA ILE A 10 -5.91 -11.00 -2.04
C ILE A 10 -7.28 -10.45 -2.44
N ARG A 11 -7.31 -9.39 -3.27
CA ARG A 11 -8.57 -8.76 -3.69
C ARG A 11 -9.41 -9.68 -4.56
N ALA A 12 -8.80 -10.43 -5.46
CA ALA A 12 -9.47 -11.42 -6.29
C ALA A 12 -10.07 -12.55 -5.45
N PHE A 13 -9.34 -13.05 -4.45
CA PHE A 13 -9.84 -14.10 -3.57
C PHE A 13 -11.02 -13.61 -2.71
N MET A 14 -10.91 -12.41 -2.15
CA MET A 14 -12.01 -11.77 -1.42
C MET A 14 -13.26 -11.60 -2.29
N ALA A 15 -13.11 -11.13 -3.54
CA ALA A 15 -14.21 -11.00 -4.48
C ALA A 15 -14.88 -12.36 -4.74
N ARG A 16 -14.07 -13.40 -4.98
CA ARG A 16 -14.61 -14.73 -5.25
C ARG A 16 -15.33 -15.34 -4.04
N ALA A 17 -14.83 -15.12 -2.82
CA ALA A 17 -15.53 -15.57 -1.62
C ALA A 17 -16.86 -14.84 -1.42
N GLY A 18 -16.92 -13.54 -1.74
CA GLY A 18 -18.17 -12.77 -1.73
C GLY A 18 -19.21 -13.33 -2.69
N GLU A 19 -18.81 -13.69 -3.91
CA GLU A 19 -19.68 -14.34 -4.90
C GLU A 19 -20.24 -15.70 -4.44
N LEU A 20 -19.54 -16.38 -3.54
CA LEU A 20 -19.93 -17.67 -2.96
C LEU A 20 -20.66 -17.54 -1.62
N GLY A 21 -20.88 -16.32 -1.11
CA GLY A 21 -21.51 -16.09 0.20
C GLY A 21 -20.63 -16.48 1.40
N ALA A 22 -19.30 -16.53 1.20
CA ALA A 22 -18.32 -16.92 2.20
C ALA A 22 -17.40 -15.75 2.62
N ASP A 23 -17.89 -14.52 2.53
CA ASP A 23 -17.13 -13.29 2.80
C ASP A 23 -16.54 -13.25 4.22
N GLN A 24 -17.28 -13.78 5.20
CA GLN A 24 -16.83 -13.81 6.60
C GLN A 24 -15.51 -14.58 6.79
N ALA A 25 -15.30 -15.65 6.00
CA ALA A 25 -14.08 -16.47 6.08
C ALA A 25 -12.81 -15.70 5.70
N LEU A 26 -12.93 -14.64 4.89
CA LEU A 26 -11.81 -13.84 4.40
C LEU A 26 -11.75 -12.43 5.01
N THR A 27 -12.48 -12.17 6.09
CA THR A 27 -12.44 -10.87 6.80
C THR A 27 -11.01 -10.48 7.17
N PHE A 28 -10.17 -11.44 7.58
CA PHE A 28 -8.77 -11.16 7.92
C PHE A 28 -7.96 -10.64 6.73
N LEU A 29 -8.24 -11.11 5.50
CA LEU A 29 -7.54 -10.64 4.29
C LEU A 29 -7.91 -9.20 3.95
N ARG A 30 -9.16 -8.81 4.22
CA ARG A 30 -9.58 -7.41 4.13
C ARG A 30 -8.76 -6.54 5.07
N GLU A 31 -8.51 -7.02 6.29
CA GLU A 31 -7.67 -6.30 7.25
C GLU A 31 -6.20 -6.25 6.82
N VAL A 32 -5.66 -7.30 6.21
CA VAL A 32 -4.30 -7.29 5.67
C VAL A 32 -4.15 -6.21 4.58
N ASP A 33 -5.10 -6.11 3.63
CA ASP A 33 -5.07 -5.07 2.60
C ASP A 33 -5.30 -3.67 3.22
N SER A 34 -6.21 -3.55 4.19
CA SER A 34 -6.50 -2.29 4.89
C SER A 34 -5.26 -1.76 5.64
N ILE A 35 -4.53 -2.64 6.33
CA ILE A 35 -3.26 -2.32 7.01
C ILE A 35 -2.22 -1.89 5.98
N ASN A 36 -2.10 -2.61 4.87
CA ASN A 36 -1.15 -2.29 3.82
C ASN A 36 -1.37 -0.85 3.28
N MET A 37 -2.62 -0.47 3.03
CA MET A 37 -2.98 0.88 2.58
C MET A 37 -2.72 1.94 3.66
N ARG A 38 -3.09 1.68 4.93
CA ARG A 38 -2.82 2.61 6.03
C ARG A 38 -1.33 2.86 6.25
N ARG A 39 -0.48 1.84 6.06
CA ARG A 39 0.98 2.00 6.17
C ARG A 39 1.54 2.96 5.14
N ARG A 40 1.00 2.99 3.91
CA ARG A 40 1.41 3.96 2.88
C ARG A 40 1.10 5.39 3.32
N GLY A 41 -0.13 5.63 3.77
CA GLY A 41 -0.54 6.95 4.28
C GLY A 41 0.25 7.38 5.54
N HIS A 42 0.53 6.44 6.44
CA HIS A 42 1.30 6.73 7.65
C HIS A 42 2.73 7.21 7.34
N MET A 43 3.39 6.67 6.30
CA MET A 43 4.72 7.16 5.89
C MET A 43 4.67 8.61 5.42
N VAL A 44 3.60 9.02 4.75
CA VAL A 44 3.40 10.44 4.34
C VAL A 44 3.23 11.33 5.57
N GLU A 45 2.52 10.86 6.58
CA GLU A 45 2.34 11.61 7.82
C GLU A 45 3.65 11.75 8.60
N LEU A 46 4.43 10.67 8.71
CA LEU A 46 5.77 10.74 9.32
C LEU A 46 6.69 11.72 8.58
N ALA A 47 6.63 11.75 7.24
CA ALA A 47 7.37 12.72 6.45
C ALA A 47 6.89 14.15 6.70
N ARG A 48 5.58 14.37 6.91
CA ARG A 48 4.99 15.67 7.23
C ARG A 48 5.45 16.15 8.61
N GLU A 49 5.38 15.29 9.62
CA GLU A 49 5.87 15.55 10.96
C GLU A 49 7.37 15.91 10.94
N ALA A 50 8.17 15.17 10.18
CA ALA A 50 9.61 15.40 10.05
C ALA A 50 9.97 16.78 9.45
N VAL A 51 9.07 17.40 8.66
CA VAL A 51 9.26 18.75 8.10
C VAL A 51 8.50 19.84 8.86
N GLY A 52 8.07 19.55 10.10
CA GLY A 52 7.43 20.52 11.00
C GLY A 52 5.91 20.47 11.04
N GLY A 53 5.28 19.40 10.54
CA GLY A 53 3.83 19.16 10.64
C GLY A 53 2.96 20.01 9.71
N GLY A 54 3.58 20.87 8.89
CA GLY A 54 2.90 21.83 8.03
C GLY A 54 2.62 21.32 6.61
N SER A 55 2.57 22.26 5.68
CA SER A 55 2.45 21.97 4.25
C SER A 55 3.78 21.55 3.64
N PHE A 56 3.75 20.65 2.65
CA PHE A 56 4.91 20.35 1.80
C PHE A 56 5.17 21.41 0.72
N LEU A 57 4.31 22.43 0.59
CA LEU A 57 4.48 23.48 -0.41
C LEU A 57 5.78 24.24 -0.17
N GLY A 58 6.63 24.30 -1.18
CA GLY A 58 7.97 24.89 -1.08
C GLY A 58 9.04 23.97 -0.47
N THR A 59 8.65 22.80 0.06
CA THR A 59 9.57 21.80 0.59
C THR A 59 10.05 20.87 -0.53
N ARG A 60 11.37 20.63 -0.60
CA ARG A 60 11.94 19.63 -1.50
C ARG A 60 12.12 18.31 -0.75
N VAL A 61 11.41 17.28 -1.17
CA VAL A 61 11.51 15.93 -0.61
C VAL A 61 12.17 15.01 -1.64
N ALA A 62 13.27 14.37 -1.27
CA ALA A 62 13.90 13.34 -2.09
C ALA A 62 13.26 11.98 -1.79
N VAL A 63 12.83 11.25 -2.83
CA VAL A 63 12.34 9.88 -2.71
C VAL A 63 13.42 8.94 -3.23
N LEU A 64 13.94 8.07 -2.35
CA LEU A 64 15.00 7.11 -2.70
C LEU A 64 14.39 5.72 -2.87
N GLY A 65 14.23 5.31 -4.14
CA GLY A 65 13.63 4.04 -4.54
C GLY A 65 12.17 4.20 -4.95
N ALA A 66 11.84 3.74 -6.16
CA ALA A 66 10.49 3.80 -6.72
C ALA A 66 9.86 2.41 -6.93
N THR A 67 10.68 1.36 -6.93
CA THR A 67 10.28 0.00 -7.23
C THR A 67 9.71 -0.68 -5.98
N PHE A 68 8.87 -1.70 -6.16
CA PHE A 68 8.20 -2.32 -5.01
C PHE A 68 9.16 -3.14 -4.12
N LYS A 69 10.36 -3.47 -4.63
CA LYS A 69 11.43 -4.20 -3.96
C LYS A 69 12.81 -3.88 -4.58
N PRO A 70 13.93 -4.17 -3.87
CA PRO A 70 15.28 -4.08 -4.42
C PRO A 70 15.51 -4.99 -5.64
N ASP A 71 16.55 -4.66 -6.42
CA ASP A 71 17.04 -5.46 -7.56
C ASP A 71 15.99 -5.80 -8.61
N SER A 72 15.01 -4.92 -8.79
CA SER A 72 13.94 -5.02 -9.76
C SER A 72 13.56 -3.62 -10.21
N ASP A 73 13.14 -3.48 -11.47
CA ASP A 73 12.57 -2.27 -12.08
C ASP A 73 11.03 -2.24 -12.01
N ASP A 74 10.41 -3.25 -11.39
CA ASP A 74 8.96 -3.38 -11.32
C ASP A 74 8.37 -2.37 -10.33
N VAL A 75 7.51 -1.49 -10.86
CA VAL A 75 6.83 -0.43 -10.11
C VAL A 75 5.35 -0.73 -9.86
N ARG A 76 4.84 -1.87 -10.32
CA ARG A 76 3.41 -2.22 -10.16
C ARG A 76 3.04 -2.25 -8.69
N ASP A 77 1.99 -1.49 -8.34
CA ASP A 77 1.53 -1.28 -6.97
C ASP A 77 2.64 -1.00 -5.95
N SER A 78 3.74 -0.35 -6.39
CA SER A 78 4.83 0.03 -5.51
C SER A 78 4.30 0.94 -4.40
N PRO A 79 4.63 0.70 -3.11
CA PRO A 79 4.25 1.59 -2.03
C PRO A 79 4.86 3.01 -2.13
N ALA A 80 5.86 3.19 -2.99
CA ALA A 80 6.51 4.47 -3.23
C ALA A 80 5.75 5.38 -4.23
N LEU A 81 4.73 4.84 -4.91
CA LEU A 81 3.87 5.54 -5.87
C LEU A 81 2.45 5.70 -5.32
#